data_AF-A0A529SL04-F1
#
_entry.id   AF-A0A529SL04-F1
#
_cell.length_a   1.000
_cell.length_b   1.000
_cell.length_c   1.000
_cell.angle_alpha   90.00
_cell.angle_beta   90.00
_cell.angle_gamma   90.00
#
_symmetry.space_group_name_H-M   'P 1'
#
loop_
_entity.id
_entity.type
_entity.pdbx_description
1 polymer ?
#
loop_
_entity_poly.entity_id
_entity_poly.type
_entity_poly.pdbx_seq_one_letter_code
_entity_poly.pdbx_strand_id
1 'polypeptide(L)'
;MLAVVRRYEAAGFRAWPAAAVHYDGTWVVRLTAGHPAKRLNSVNPLDPGDTHAIEERIGRAARRFDAYGRPLTFRMSPLSGQVLSTHLDKAGWNRFDESMVMRL
;
A
#
# COMPACT_ATOMS: atom_id res chain seq x y z
N MET A 1 18.64 -2.35 -6.66
CA MET A 1 17.28 -2.72 -7.15
C MET A 1 16.17 -1.85 -6.54
N LEU A 2 16.07 -1.73 -5.21
CA LEU A 2 14.98 -1.00 -4.53
C LEU A 2 14.87 0.49 -4.92
N ALA A 3 15.99 1.16 -5.19
CA ALA A 3 15.97 2.56 -5.63
C ALA A 3 15.18 2.77 -6.94
N VAL A 4 15.25 1.81 -7.88
CA VAL A 4 14.49 1.86 -9.14
C VAL A 4 13.00 1.63 -8.88
N VAL A 5 12.65 0.65 -8.04
CA VAL A 5 11.27 0.41 -7.61
C VAL A 5 10.69 1.67 -6.95
N ARG A 6 11.44 2.32 -6.06
CA ARG A 6 11.04 3.57 -5.41
C ARG A 6 10.75 4.68 -6.43
N ARG A 7 11.54 4.78 -7.50
CA ARG A 7 11.30 5.74 -8.58
C ARG A 7 10.00 5.44 -9.34
N TYR A 8 9.74 4.17 -9.67
CA TYR A 8 8.50 3.77 -10.35
C TYR A 8 7.27 4.02 -9.48
N GLU A 9 7.33 3.67 -8.19
CA GLU A 9 6.27 3.94 -7.22
C GLU A 9 5.98 5.44 -7.11
N ALA A 10 7.03 6.25 -6.95
CA ALA A 10 6.88 7.71 -6.88
C ALA A 10 6.30 8.31 -8.17
N ALA A 11 6.71 7.82 -9.34
CA ALA A 11 6.14 8.25 -10.62
C ALA A 11 4.65 7.88 -10.73
N GLY A 12 4.29 6.64 -10.38
CA GLY A 12 2.91 6.16 -10.41
C GLY A 12 1.99 6.97 -9.48
N PHE A 13 2.45 7.33 -8.29
CA PHE A 13 1.67 8.14 -7.36
C PHE A 13 1.45 9.57 -7.84
N ARG A 14 2.43 10.17 -8.53
CA ARG A 14 2.32 11.52 -9.11
C ARG A 14 1.42 11.56 -10.34
N ALA A 15 1.48 10.53 -11.19
CA ALA A 15 0.67 10.44 -12.40
C ALA A 15 -0.82 10.33 -12.09
N TRP A 16 -1.17 9.72 -10.97
CA TRP A 16 -2.56 9.56 -10.54
C TRP A 16 -2.68 9.86 -9.05
N PRO A 17 -2.82 11.15 -8.63
CA PRO A 17 -2.82 11.55 -7.23
C PRO A 17 -4.12 11.17 -6.51
N ALA A 18 -4.03 10.88 -5.21
CA ALA A 18 -5.20 10.57 -4.37
C ALA A 18 -5.72 11.83 -3.69
N ALA A 19 -7.02 11.87 -3.41
CA ALA A 19 -7.63 13.02 -2.73
C ALA A 19 -7.11 13.20 -1.29
N ALA A 20 -6.81 12.11 -0.59
CA ALA A 20 -6.18 12.11 0.72
C ALA A 20 -4.97 11.17 0.74
N VAL A 21 -3.89 11.64 1.38
CA VAL A 21 -2.66 10.87 1.61
C VAL A 21 -2.26 11.04 3.07
N HIS A 22 -2.11 9.92 3.78
CA HIS A 22 -1.59 9.87 5.13
C HIS A 22 -0.35 9.00 5.19
N TYR A 23 0.56 9.33 6.11
CA TYR A 23 1.75 8.55 6.38
C TYR A 23 1.64 7.94 7.77
N ASP A 24 1.89 6.64 7.84
CA ASP A 24 2.12 5.91 9.08
C ASP A 24 3.50 5.28 8.92
N GLY A 25 4.54 5.88 9.52
CA GLY A 25 5.93 5.59 9.16
C GLY A 25 6.17 5.81 7.65
N THR A 26 6.69 4.79 6.97
CA THR A 26 6.91 4.79 5.52
C THR A 26 5.72 4.26 4.72
N TRP A 27 4.61 3.87 5.38
CA TRP A 27 3.40 3.43 4.69
C TRP A 27 2.59 4.63 4.21
N VAL A 28 2.36 4.68 2.90
CA VAL A 28 1.51 5.70 2.29
C VAL A 28 0.09 5.18 2.18
N VAL A 29 -0.79 5.71 3.01
CA VAL A 29 -2.22 5.40 3.01
C VAL A 29 -2.93 6.38 2.09
N ARG A 30 -3.44 5.88 0.96
CA ARG A 30 -4.08 6.68 -0.08
C ARG A 30 -5.57 6.40 -0.10
N LEU A 31 -6.40 7.45 -0.09
CA LEU A 31 -7.86 7.34 -0.08
C LEU A 31 -8.50 8.39 -0.99
N THR A 32 -9.50 8.00 -1.77
CA THR A 32 -10.31 8.90 -2.60
C THR A 32 -11.78 8.48 -2.51
N ALA A 33 -12.58 9.30 -1.82
CA ALA A 33 -14.02 9.10 -1.73
C ALA A 33 -14.67 9.15 -3.12
N GLY A 34 -15.77 8.42 -3.31
CA GLY A 34 -16.53 8.44 -4.57
C GLY A 34 -15.90 7.71 -5.77
N HIS A 35 -14.59 7.39 -5.76
CA HIS A 35 -13.94 6.65 -6.86
C HIS A 35 -13.41 5.27 -6.41
N PRO A 36 -13.86 4.14 -6.99
CA PRO A 36 -13.53 2.79 -6.50
C PRO A 36 -12.14 2.27 -6.91
N ALA A 37 -11.28 3.09 -7.53
CA ALA A 37 -10.02 2.60 -8.09
C ALA A 37 -9.03 2.22 -6.99
N LYS A 38 -8.48 0.99 -7.05
CA LYS A 38 -7.57 0.45 -6.03
C LYS A 38 -6.23 1.22 -5.94
N ARG A 39 -5.74 1.73 -7.07
CA ARG A 39 -4.53 2.59 -7.11
C ARG A 39 -4.68 3.87 -6.28
N LEU A 40 -5.92 4.37 -6.16
CA LEU A 40 -6.29 5.53 -5.36
C LEU A 40 -6.65 5.20 -3.91
N ASN A 41 -6.92 3.93 -3.62
CA ASN A 41 -7.46 3.44 -2.36
C ASN A 41 -6.66 2.23 -1.89
N SER A 42 -5.41 2.46 -1.47
CA SER A 42 -4.51 1.40 -0.99
C SER A 42 -3.50 1.92 0.01
N VAL A 43 -3.07 1.05 0.92
CA VAL A 43 -1.85 1.22 1.70
C VAL A 43 -0.67 0.78 0.83
N ASN A 44 0.34 1.63 0.73
CA ASN A 44 1.53 1.41 -0.09
C ASN A 44 2.77 1.50 0.83
N PRO A 45 3.25 0.39 1.38
CA PRO A 45 4.51 0.34 2.14
C PRO A 45 5.72 0.63 1.25
N LEU A 46 6.58 1.57 1.65
CA LEU A 46 7.69 2.07 0.83
C LEU A 46 9.09 1.77 1.38
N ASP A 47 9.21 1.04 2.48
CA ASP A 47 10.50 0.61 3.03
C ASP A 47 10.41 -0.82 3.60
N PRO A 48 11.21 -1.78 3.11
CA PRO A 48 11.24 -3.14 3.64
C PRO A 48 11.66 -3.21 5.11
N GLY A 49 12.39 -2.22 5.62
CA GLY A 49 12.84 -2.15 7.01
C GLY A 49 11.77 -1.64 7.97
N ASP A 50 10.68 -1.05 7.46
CA ASP A 50 9.61 -0.49 8.28
C ASP A 50 8.61 -1.57 8.71
N THR A 51 9.03 -2.39 9.66
CA THR A 51 8.33 -3.61 10.13
C THR A 51 7.83 -3.50 11.56
N HIS A 52 7.93 -2.32 12.18
CA HIS A 52 7.48 -2.10 13.55
C HIS A 52 5.94 -2.05 13.62
N ALA A 53 5.38 -2.56 14.73
CA ALA A 53 3.96 -2.46 15.09
C ALA A 53 2.97 -2.81 13.96
N ILE A 54 3.28 -3.81 13.13
CA ILE A 54 2.52 -4.15 11.91
C ILE A 54 1.02 -4.33 12.20
N GLU A 55 0.66 -5.10 13.21
CA GLU A 55 -0.74 -5.39 13.55
C GLU A 55 -1.50 -4.12 13.97
N GLU A 56 -0.92 -3.31 14.84
CA GLU A 56 -1.52 -2.05 15.28
C GLU A 56 -1.72 -1.08 14.10
N ARG A 57 -0.73 -1.01 13.21
CA ARG A 57 -0.75 -0.17 12.00
C ARG A 57 -1.79 -0.62 11.00
N ILE A 58 -1.95 -1.94 10.79
CA ILE A 58 -3.05 -2.52 10.01
C ILE A 58 -4.39 -2.10 10.62
N GLY A 59 -4.55 -2.17 11.95
CA GLY A 59 -5.76 -1.73 12.64
C GLY A 59 -6.07 -0.23 12.47
N ARG A 60 -5.05 0.64 12.51
CA ARG A 60 -5.21 2.07 12.20
C ARG A 60 -5.61 2.30 10.75
N ALA A 61 -5.00 1.59 9.81
CA ALA A 61 -5.36 1.67 8.39
C ALA A 61 -6.80 1.17 8.16
N ALA A 62 -7.20 0.07 8.80
CA ALA A 62 -8.55 -0.48 8.70
C ALA A 62 -9.62 0.55 9.07
N ARG A 63 -9.47 1.23 10.21
CA ARG A 63 -10.39 2.30 10.64
C ARG A 63 -10.49 3.44 9.63
N ARG A 64 -9.38 3.81 8.98
CA ARG A 64 -9.38 4.85 7.94
C ARG A 64 -10.11 4.39 6.67
N PHE A 65 -9.89 3.15 6.25
CA PHE A 65 -10.55 2.59 5.07
C PHE A 65 -12.06 2.43 5.30
N ASP A 66 -12.46 1.97 6.49
CA ASP A 66 -13.86 1.84 6.91
C ASP A 66 -14.59 3.19 6.90
N ALA A 67 -13.95 4.24 7.43
CA ALA A 67 -14.50 5.61 7.36
C ALA A 67 -14.71 6.15 5.94
N TYR A 68 -14.06 5.56 4.93
CA TYR A 68 -14.24 5.87 3.50
C TYR A 68 -15.14 4.87 2.78
N GLY A 69 -15.71 3.88 3.47
CA GLY A 69 -16.51 2.81 2.89
C GLY A 69 -15.72 1.93 1.92
N ARG A 70 -14.43 1.69 2.22
CA ARG A 70 -13.52 0.94 1.36
C ARG A 70 -12.99 -0.31 2.05
N PRO A 71 -12.81 -1.43 1.32
CA PRO A 71 -12.07 -2.57 1.85
C PRO A 71 -10.60 -2.20 2.03
N LEU A 72 -10.02 -2.52 3.19
CA LEU A 72 -8.60 -2.33 3.43
C LEU A 72 -7.81 -3.12 2.39
N THR A 73 -7.02 -2.42 1.60
CA THR A 73 -6.27 -3.00 0.48
C THR A 73 -4.81 -2.59 0.59
N PHE A 74 -3.91 -3.56 0.54
CA PHE A 74 -2.47 -3.32 0.43
C PHE A 74 -2.04 -3.48 -1.02
N ARG A 75 -1.22 -2.55 -1.51
CA ARG A 75 -0.51 -2.71 -2.77
C ARG A 75 0.92 -3.11 -2.47
N MET A 76 1.21 -4.38 -2.72
CA MET A 76 2.51 -4.99 -2.42
C MET A 76 3.49 -4.77 -3.55
N SER A 77 4.74 -4.45 -3.20
CA SER A 77 5.88 -4.36 -4.11
C SER A 77 7.14 -4.85 -3.40
N PRO A 78 8.31 -4.94 -4.07
CA PRO A 78 9.57 -5.21 -3.37
C PRO A 78 9.88 -4.24 -2.22
N LEU A 79 9.32 -3.02 -2.22
CA LEU A 79 9.47 -2.06 -1.12
C LEU A 79 8.64 -2.43 0.11
N SER A 80 7.69 -3.35 0.02
CA SER A 80 6.85 -3.73 1.15
C SER A 80 7.55 -4.69 2.12
N GLY A 81 8.65 -5.31 1.70
CA GLY A 81 9.42 -6.23 2.52
C GLY A 81 8.76 -7.58 2.74
N GLN A 82 9.59 -8.59 2.99
CA GLN A 82 9.13 -9.97 3.18
C GLN A 82 8.40 -10.16 4.52
N VAL A 83 8.76 -9.37 5.54
CA VAL A 83 8.14 -9.48 6.87
C VAL A 83 6.65 -9.14 6.81
N LEU A 84 6.29 -8.04 6.14
CA LEU A 84 4.89 -7.66 5.99
C LEU A 84 4.13 -8.65 5.10
N SER A 85 4.70 -9.09 3.97
CA SER A 85 4.02 -10.07 3.11
C SER A 85 3.77 -11.39 3.84
N THR A 86 4.76 -11.91 4.57
CA THR A 86 4.59 -13.11 5.38
C THR A 86 3.59 -12.92 6.52
N HIS A 87 3.53 -11.74 7.14
CA HIS A 87 2.50 -11.44 8.14
C HIS A 87 1.09 -11.50 7.53
N LEU A 88 0.87 -10.86 6.38
CA LEU A 88 -0.41 -10.88 5.68
C LEU A 88 -0.79 -12.30 5.22
N ASP A 89 0.16 -13.06 4.68
CA ASP A 89 -0.08 -14.46 4.27
C ASP A 89 -0.49 -15.32 5.47
N LYS A 90 0.20 -15.20 6.61
CA LYS A 90 -0.15 -15.92 7.86
C LYS A 90 -1.53 -15.53 8.41
N ALA A 91 -1.93 -14.27 8.21
CA ALA A 91 -3.24 -13.77 8.59
C ALA A 91 -4.35 -14.11 7.56
N GLY A 92 -4.04 -14.89 6.51
CA GLY A 92 -5.03 -15.37 5.55
C GLY A 92 -5.49 -14.33 4.53
N TRP A 93 -4.68 -13.31 4.26
CA TRP A 93 -5.01 -12.28 3.27
C TRP A 93 -5.02 -12.85 1.84
N ASN A 94 -5.99 -12.42 1.05
CA ASN A 94 -6.09 -12.80 -0.36
C ASN A 94 -5.21 -11.93 -1.26
N ARG A 95 -4.49 -12.58 -2.18
CA ARG A 95 -3.74 -11.92 -3.26
C ARG A 95 -4.60 -11.87 -4.51
N PHE A 96 -4.63 -10.71 -5.17
CA PHE A 96 -5.42 -10.49 -6.39
C PHE A 96 -4.82 -9.33 -7.20
N ASP A 97 -5.27 -9.16 -8.45
CA ASP A 97 -4.86 -8.08 -9.37
C ASP A 97 -3.35 -7.86 -9.48
N GLU A 98 -2.62 -8.93 -9.77
CA GLU A 98 -1.17 -8.84 -10.00
C GLU A 98 -0.85 -7.87 -11.15
N SER A 99 0.13 -7.00 -10.92
CA SER A 99 0.55 -5.98 -11.88
C SER A 99 1.99 -6.23 -12.30
N MET A 100 2.24 -6.29 -13.61
CA MET A 100 3.58 -6.39 -14.18
C MET A 100 4.13 -5.00 -14.50
N VAL A 101 5.38 -4.73 -14.09
CA VAL A 101 6.09 -3.50 -14.47
C VAL A 101 6.96 -3.79 -15.68
N MET A 102 6.60 -3.17 -16.82
CA MET A 102 7.41 -3.21 -18.03
C MET A 102 8.56 -2.21 -17.93
N ARG A 103 9.78 -2.62 -18.30
CA ARG A 103 10.97 -1.78 -18.35
C ARG A 103 11.72 -2.03 -19.67
N LEU A 104 12.32 -0.98 -20.22
CA LEU A 104 13.26 -1.05 -21.34
C LEU A 104 14.68 -1.37 -20.85
#